data_AF-A0A919SL70-F1
#
_entry.id   AF-A0A919SL70-F1
#
_cell.length_a   1.000
_cell.length_b   1.000
_cell.length_c   1.000
_cell.angle_alpha   90.00
_cell.angle_beta   90.00
_cell.angle_gamma   90.00
#
_symmetry.space_group_name_H-M   'P 1'
#
loop_
_entity.id
_entity.type
_entity.pdbx_description
1 polymer ?
#
loop_
_entity_poly.entity_id
_entity_poly.type
_entity_poly.pdbx_seq_one_letter_code
_entity_poly.pdbx_strand_id
1 'polypeptide(L)'
;MPLSLLARFPKLRTPAEPYPVIPPDARERYPELADDLTELAAVVEPVFSAYDRQALKEQNAYRRQQVLVLLGSALVTTLGGIQALVPGQRWPGLVLALAGVLLATSSQWARERASIDEYLQARVRAERLRALHFRYLARVGPYAGPDRLVALRRAVIAVKAGKEPE
;
A
#
# COMPACT_ATOMS: atom_id res chain seq x y z
N MET A 1 -23.42 11.89 0.88
CA MET A 1 -22.51 11.44 -0.20
C MET A 1 -21.11 11.94 0.12
N PRO A 2 -20.13 11.09 0.43
CA PRO A 2 -18.77 11.58 0.61
C PRO A 2 -18.27 12.10 -0.74
N LEU A 3 -17.69 13.31 -0.75
CA LEU A 3 -17.07 13.90 -1.92
C LEU A 3 -16.02 12.92 -2.46
N SER A 4 -16.29 12.30 -3.62
CA SER A 4 -15.44 11.31 -4.27
C SER A 4 -14.01 11.81 -4.51
N LEU A 5 -13.84 13.14 -4.57
CA LEU A 5 -12.56 13.83 -4.66
C LEU A 5 -11.68 13.63 -3.42
N LEU A 6 -12.27 13.53 -2.21
CA LEU A 6 -11.53 13.34 -0.96
C LEU A 6 -11.17 11.87 -0.69
N ALA A 7 -11.75 10.91 -1.43
CA ALA A 7 -11.40 9.50 -1.28
C ALA A 7 -9.92 9.20 -1.62
N ARG A 8 -9.29 10.08 -2.42
CA ARG A 8 -7.89 9.97 -2.81
C ARG A 8 -6.93 10.73 -1.90
N PHE A 9 -7.42 11.53 -0.96
CA PHE A 9 -6.55 12.25 -0.03
C PHE A 9 -5.73 11.27 0.84
N PRO A 10 -4.46 11.60 1.13
CA PRO A 10 -3.67 10.81 2.07
C PRO A 10 -4.36 10.75 3.43
N LYS A 11 -4.42 9.55 4.01
CA LYS A 11 -4.94 9.36 5.36
C LYS A 11 -3.83 9.68 6.36
N LEU A 12 -4.16 10.36 7.46
CA LEU A 12 -3.16 10.61 8.51
C LEU A 12 -2.74 9.33 9.25
N ARG A 13 -3.59 8.30 9.22
CA ARG A 13 -3.32 6.98 9.81
C ARG A 13 -3.56 5.90 8.76
N THR A 14 -2.62 4.97 8.63
CA THR A 14 -2.83 3.71 7.90
C THR A 14 -3.98 2.96 8.59
N PRO A 15 -4.93 2.38 7.84
CA PRO A 15 -5.98 1.56 8.43
C PRO A 15 -5.35 0.48 9.34
N ALA A 16 -5.91 0.31 10.54
CA ALA A 16 -5.39 -0.63 11.53
C ALA A 16 -5.57 -2.09 11.08
N GLU A 17 -6.68 -2.36 10.39
CA GLU A 17 -7.07 -3.71 10.00
C GLU A 17 -6.94 -3.92 8.49
N PRO A 18 -6.16 -4.93 8.07
CA PRO A 18 -6.18 -5.45 6.70
C PRO A 18 -7.60 -5.94 6.37
N TYR A 19 -8.03 -5.73 5.14
CA TYR A 19 -9.31 -6.29 4.69
C TYR A 19 -9.10 -7.79 4.44
N PRO A 20 -9.80 -8.68 5.15
CA PRO A 20 -9.59 -10.12 4.99
C PRO A 20 -9.95 -10.54 3.56
N VAL A 21 -9.17 -11.45 2.97
CA VAL A 21 -9.43 -11.94 1.60
C VAL A 21 -10.77 -12.68 1.56
N ILE A 22 -11.04 -13.44 2.60
CA ILE A 22 -12.26 -14.22 2.77
C ILE A 22 -13.06 -13.60 3.91
N PRO A 23 -14.34 -13.28 3.69
CA PRO A 23 -15.21 -12.75 4.75
C PRO A 23 -15.22 -13.65 6.00
N PRO A 24 -15.27 -13.10 7.22
CA PRO A 24 -15.19 -13.88 8.45
C PRO A 24 -16.36 -14.86 8.61
N ASP A 25 -17.52 -14.55 8.02
CA ASP A 25 -18.73 -15.36 8.01
C ASP A 25 -18.72 -16.46 6.92
N ALA A 26 -17.68 -16.52 6.07
CA ALA A 26 -17.62 -17.51 4.99
C ALA A 26 -17.58 -18.95 5.50
N ARG A 27 -17.02 -19.20 6.69
CA ARG A 27 -16.99 -20.55 7.29
C ARG A 27 -18.38 -21.04 7.67
N GLU A 28 -19.24 -20.13 8.15
CA GLU A 28 -20.62 -20.45 8.50
C GLU A 28 -21.47 -20.67 7.24
N ARG A 29 -21.18 -19.93 6.18
CA ARG A 29 -21.88 -20.02 4.89
C ARG A 29 -21.47 -21.24 4.05
N TYR A 30 -20.24 -21.71 4.18
CA TYR A 30 -19.67 -22.81 3.38
C TYR A 30 -18.94 -23.83 4.28
N PRO A 31 -19.70 -24.63 5.05
CA PRO A 31 -19.14 -25.59 5.99
C PRO A 31 -18.25 -26.64 5.31
N GLU A 32 -18.53 -27.00 4.06
CA GLU A 32 -17.72 -27.92 3.25
C GLU A 32 -16.30 -27.40 2.94
N LEU A 33 -16.07 -26.09 3.07
CA LEU A 33 -14.76 -25.46 2.92
C LEU A 33 -14.13 -25.11 4.28
N ALA A 34 -14.77 -25.40 5.42
CA ALA A 34 -14.32 -24.91 6.72
C ALA A 34 -12.88 -25.32 7.07
N ASP A 35 -12.49 -26.55 6.75
CA ASP A 35 -11.13 -27.04 6.95
C ASP A 35 -10.12 -26.28 6.06
N ASP A 36 -10.43 -26.16 4.77
CA ASP A 36 -9.59 -25.45 3.79
C ASP A 36 -9.43 -23.95 4.18
N LEU A 37 -10.51 -23.33 4.67
CA LEU A 37 -10.52 -21.96 5.19
C LEU A 37 -9.73 -21.79 6.49
N THR A 38 -9.66 -22.83 7.31
CA THR A 38 -8.85 -22.84 8.54
C THR A 38 -7.37 -22.91 8.21
N GLU A 39 -7.01 -23.77 7.25
CA GLU A 39 -5.63 -23.87 6.75
C GLU A 39 -5.15 -22.58 6.07
N LEU A 40 -5.99 -21.95 5.24
CA LEU A 40 -5.68 -20.68 4.60
C LEU A 40 -5.49 -19.55 5.63
N ALA A 41 -6.36 -19.48 6.63
CA ALA A 41 -6.24 -18.51 7.71
C ALA A 41 -4.96 -18.71 8.54
N ALA A 42 -4.49 -19.94 8.71
CA ALA A 42 -3.27 -20.23 9.45
C ALA A 42 -2.00 -19.93 8.63
N VAL A 43 -2.01 -20.22 7.31
CA VAL A 43 -0.80 -20.22 6.47
C VAL A 43 -0.66 -18.95 5.64
N VAL A 44 -1.74 -18.48 5.02
CA VAL A 44 -1.70 -17.40 4.01
C VAL A 44 -2.05 -16.05 4.63
N GLU A 45 -3.09 -15.99 5.46
CA GLU A 45 -3.64 -14.74 6.00
C GLU A 45 -2.60 -13.88 6.75
N PRO A 46 -1.74 -14.41 7.64
CA PRO A 46 -0.76 -13.60 8.35
C PRO A 46 0.24 -12.91 7.41
N VAL A 47 0.59 -13.59 6.30
CA VAL A 47 1.54 -13.11 5.31
C VAL A 47 0.88 -12.10 4.38
N PHE A 48 -0.36 -12.38 3.96
CA PHE A 48 -1.16 -11.47 3.16
C PHE A 48 -1.36 -10.14 3.90
N SER A 49 -1.83 -10.22 5.15
CA SER A 49 -2.08 -9.07 6.02
C SER A 49 -0.82 -8.19 6.22
N ALA A 50 0.36 -8.81 6.32
CA ALA A 50 1.61 -8.07 6.44
C ALA A 50 1.94 -7.27 5.15
N TYR A 51 1.84 -7.91 3.98
CA TYR A 51 2.14 -7.25 2.71
C TYR A 51 1.07 -6.24 2.29
N ASP A 52 -0.22 -6.49 2.55
CA ASP A 52 -1.28 -5.53 2.27
C ASP A 52 -1.12 -4.27 3.15
N ARG A 53 -0.82 -4.44 4.45
CA ARG A 53 -0.51 -3.32 5.34
C ARG A 53 0.72 -2.54 4.87
N GLN A 54 1.77 -3.23 4.41
CA GLN A 54 2.96 -2.58 3.86
C GLN A 54 2.60 -1.76 2.61
N ALA A 55 1.86 -2.35 1.67
CA ALA A 55 1.42 -1.65 0.47
C ALA A 55 0.57 -0.40 0.80
N LEU A 56 -0.35 -0.50 1.76
CA LEU A 56 -1.15 0.65 2.21
C LEU A 56 -0.30 1.75 2.85
N LYS A 57 0.70 1.38 3.64
CA LYS A 57 1.63 2.34 4.25
C LYS A 57 2.42 3.10 3.19
N GLU A 58 3.00 2.39 2.22
CA GLU A 58 3.80 3.01 1.17
C GLU A 58 2.95 3.84 0.20
N GLN A 59 1.75 3.37 -0.17
CA GLN A 59 0.80 4.16 -0.96
C GLN A 59 0.43 5.47 -0.26
N ASN A 60 0.20 5.42 1.06
CA ASN A 60 -0.16 6.60 1.82
C ASN A 60 1.01 7.58 1.98
N ALA A 61 2.23 7.07 2.18
CA ALA A 61 3.45 7.88 2.19
C ALA A 61 3.63 8.62 0.86
N TYR A 62 3.48 7.90 -0.26
CA TYR A 62 3.56 8.48 -1.60
C TYR A 62 2.50 9.57 -1.85
N ARG A 63 1.24 9.34 -1.45
CA ARG A 63 0.18 10.36 -1.56
C ARG A 63 0.47 11.61 -0.74
N ARG A 64 1.04 11.47 0.46
CA ARG A 64 1.45 12.62 1.29
C ARG A 64 2.51 13.45 0.59
N GLN A 65 3.46 12.81 -0.07
CA GLN A 65 4.50 13.48 -0.84
C GLN A 65 3.92 14.26 -2.02
N GLN A 66 3.01 13.66 -2.79
CA GLN A 66 2.34 14.39 -3.88
C GLN A 66 1.61 15.64 -3.39
N VAL A 67 0.92 15.55 -2.24
CA VAL A 67 0.24 16.70 -1.64
C VAL A 67 1.25 17.77 -1.20
N LEU A 68 2.38 17.39 -0.60
CA LEU A 68 3.43 18.34 -0.21
C LEU A 68 4.03 19.06 -1.42
N VAL A 69 4.33 18.33 -2.50
CA VAL A 69 4.83 18.91 -3.75
C VAL A 69 3.83 19.89 -4.35
N LEU A 70 2.55 19.54 -4.36
CA LEU A 70 1.48 20.40 -4.88
C LEU A 70 1.36 21.69 -4.04
N LEU A 71 1.29 21.56 -2.72
CA LEU A 71 1.23 22.71 -1.79
C LEU A 71 2.47 23.59 -1.91
N GLY A 72 3.65 22.98 -2.01
CA GLY A 72 4.90 23.68 -2.21
C GLY A 72 4.93 24.46 -3.52
N SER A 73 4.51 23.85 -4.61
CA SER A 73 4.43 24.48 -5.93
C SER A 73 3.44 25.65 -5.95
N ALA A 74 2.27 25.47 -5.33
CA ALA A 74 1.26 26.53 -5.20
C ALA A 74 1.79 27.72 -4.38
N LEU A 75 2.49 27.44 -3.27
CA LEU A 75 3.07 28.45 -2.40
C LEU A 75 4.20 29.22 -3.10
N VAL A 76 5.08 28.52 -3.82
CA VAL A 76 6.14 29.16 -4.63
C VAL A 76 5.54 30.08 -5.70
N THR A 77 4.52 29.61 -6.41
CA THR A 77 3.84 30.39 -7.45
C THR A 77 3.16 31.64 -6.87
N THR A 78 2.48 31.49 -5.74
CA THR A 78 1.76 32.60 -5.08
C THR A 78 2.73 33.66 -4.58
N LEU A 79 3.80 33.25 -3.90
CA LEU A 79 4.81 34.16 -3.37
C LEU A 79 5.61 34.85 -4.48
N GLY A 80 5.94 34.13 -5.56
CA GLY A 80 6.56 34.71 -6.75
C GLY A 80 5.67 35.79 -7.39
N GLY A 81 4.36 35.52 -7.49
CA GLY A 81 3.37 36.50 -7.95
C GLY A 81 3.28 37.74 -7.04
N ILE A 82 3.25 37.56 -5.72
CA ILE A 82 3.23 38.68 -4.75
C ILE A 82 4.52 39.50 -4.83
N GLN A 83 5.68 38.87 -4.96
CA GLN A 83 6.97 39.57 -5.09
C GLN A 83 7.01 40.45 -6.36
N ALA A 84 6.38 40.00 -7.46
CA ALA A 84 6.28 40.80 -8.68
C ALA A 84 5.42 42.06 -8.51
N LEU A 85 4.46 42.05 -7.57
CA LEU A 85 3.55 43.16 -7.30
C LEU A 85 4.07 44.15 -6.25
N VAL A 86 5.04 43.78 -5.43
CA VAL A 86 5.60 44.62 -4.34
C VAL A 86 7.12 44.75 -4.45
N PRO A 87 7.63 45.51 -5.44
CA PRO A 87 9.05 45.72 -5.60
C PRO A 87 9.65 46.45 -4.39
N GLY A 88 10.63 45.83 -3.73
CA GLY A 88 11.40 46.41 -2.61
C GLY A 88 11.31 45.68 -1.27
N GLN A 89 10.34 44.79 -1.09
CA GLN A 89 10.24 43.97 0.12
C GLN A 89 10.94 42.60 -0.04
N ARG A 90 11.82 42.27 0.92
CA ARG A 90 12.64 41.03 0.90
C ARG A 90 11.96 39.83 1.58
N TRP A 91 10.91 40.06 2.34
CA TRP A 91 10.23 38.99 3.11
C TRP A 91 9.62 37.88 2.23
N PRO A 92 9.10 38.11 1.01
CA PRO A 92 8.55 37.03 0.18
C PRO A 92 9.64 36.00 -0.19
N GLY A 93 10.84 36.46 -0.52
CA GLY A 93 11.98 35.59 -0.82
C GLY A 93 12.47 34.78 0.39
N LEU A 94 12.36 35.34 1.60
CA LEU A 94 12.73 34.68 2.85
C LEU A 94 11.73 33.56 3.22
N VAL A 95 10.44 33.80 3.01
CA VAL A 95 9.39 32.77 3.14
C VAL A 95 9.58 31.69 2.06
N LEU A 96 9.92 32.07 0.83
CA LEU A 96 10.20 31.13 -0.25
C LEU A 96 11.39 30.22 0.07
N ALA A 97 12.46 30.78 0.61
CA ALA A 97 13.65 30.03 1.01
C ALA A 97 13.34 29.05 2.16
N LEU A 98 12.60 29.50 3.19
CA LEU A 98 12.14 28.64 4.28
C LEU A 98 11.24 27.50 3.78
N ALA A 99 10.29 27.80 2.89
CA ALA A 99 9.44 26.80 2.27
C ALA A 99 10.23 25.81 1.43
N GLY A 100 11.20 26.29 0.64
CA GLY A 100 12.11 25.47 -0.14
C GLY A 100 12.95 24.51 0.71
N VAL A 101 13.47 24.99 1.85
CA VAL A 101 14.21 24.14 2.81
C VAL A 101 13.30 23.11 3.46
N LEU A 102 12.08 23.49 3.87
CA LEU A 102 11.08 22.57 4.43
C LEU A 102 10.67 21.49 3.42
N LEU A 103 10.47 21.87 2.16
CA LEU A 103 10.15 20.94 1.07
C LEU A 103 11.33 19.99 0.81
N ALA A 104 12.55 20.53 0.64
CA ALA A 104 13.74 19.75 0.35
C ALA A 104 14.06 18.73 1.47
N THR A 105 13.94 19.16 2.73
CA THR A 105 14.11 18.27 3.89
C THR A 105 13.02 17.20 3.96
N SER A 106 11.76 17.56 3.64
CA SER A 106 10.66 16.59 3.57
C SER A 106 10.83 15.56 2.43
N SER A 107 11.34 15.98 1.27
CA SER A 107 11.61 15.08 0.13
C SER A 107 12.81 14.18 0.37
N GLN A 108 13.81 14.63 1.13
CA GLN A 108 15.00 13.84 1.45
C GLN A 108 14.69 12.71 2.44
N TRP A 109 13.70 12.89 3.31
CA TRP A 109 13.11 11.81 4.11
C TRP A 109 12.23 10.87 3.28
N ALA A 110 11.64 11.37 2.19
CA ALA A 110 10.72 10.64 1.33
C ALA A 110 11.38 10.12 0.04
N ARG A 111 12.61 9.58 0.13
CA ARG A 111 13.39 9.10 -1.04
C ARG A 111 12.53 8.31 -2.02
N GLU A 112 12.42 8.89 -3.21
CA GLU A 112 11.25 8.91 -4.10
C GLU A 112 11.22 7.77 -5.14
N ARG A 113 11.94 6.67 -4.89
CA ARG A 113 11.94 5.48 -5.76
C ARG A 113 11.76 4.18 -4.99
N ALA A 114 12.36 4.09 -3.80
CA ALA A 114 12.17 2.96 -2.91
C ALA A 114 10.68 2.78 -2.54
N SER A 115 9.94 3.85 -2.25
CA SER A 115 8.54 3.73 -1.84
C SER A 115 7.59 3.20 -2.93
N ILE A 116 7.80 3.57 -4.20
CA ILE A 116 6.99 3.05 -5.31
C ILE A 116 7.35 1.59 -5.58
N ASP A 117 8.65 1.27 -5.64
CA ASP A 117 9.10 -0.10 -5.88
C ASP A 117 8.67 -1.03 -4.73
N GLU A 118 8.81 -0.58 -3.49
CA GLU A 118 8.35 -1.31 -2.30
C GLU A 118 6.83 -1.45 -2.27
N TYR A 119 6.09 -0.41 -2.65
CA TYR A 119 4.64 -0.50 -2.83
C TYR A 119 4.26 -1.56 -3.86
N LEU A 120 4.88 -1.52 -5.05
CA LEU A 120 4.58 -2.46 -6.14
C LEU A 120 4.95 -3.88 -5.75
N GLN A 121 6.11 -4.09 -5.12
CA GLN A 121 6.54 -5.41 -4.65
C GLN A 121 5.60 -5.95 -3.56
N ALA A 122 5.24 -5.14 -2.57
CA ALA A 122 4.30 -5.53 -1.53
C ALA A 122 2.93 -5.87 -2.14
N ARG A 123 2.45 -5.06 -3.10
CA ARG A 123 1.17 -5.29 -3.76
C ARG A 123 1.18 -6.56 -4.61
N VAL A 124 2.24 -6.80 -5.38
CA VAL A 124 2.39 -8.03 -6.17
C VAL A 124 2.39 -9.25 -5.26
N ARG A 125 3.09 -9.21 -4.12
CA ARG A 125 3.08 -10.31 -3.15
C ARG A 125 1.71 -10.53 -2.53
N ALA A 126 1.01 -9.47 -2.16
CA ALA A 126 -0.36 -9.55 -1.63
C ALA A 126 -1.32 -10.17 -2.66
N GLU A 127 -1.27 -9.74 -3.93
CA GLU A 127 -2.10 -10.30 -5.00
C GLU A 127 -1.75 -11.76 -5.30
N ARG A 128 -0.46 -12.14 -5.26
CA ARG A 128 -0.05 -13.55 -5.38
C ARG A 128 -0.65 -14.40 -4.27
N LEU A 129 -0.60 -13.93 -3.01
CA LEU A 129 -1.20 -14.63 -1.87
C LEU A 129 -2.74 -14.70 -1.97
N ARG A 130 -3.37 -13.64 -2.47
CA ARG A 130 -4.81 -13.63 -2.77
C ARG A 130 -5.16 -14.66 -3.86
N ALA A 131 -4.36 -14.78 -4.91
CA ALA A 131 -4.53 -15.82 -5.93
C ALA A 131 -4.35 -17.24 -5.35
N LEU A 132 -3.42 -17.43 -4.41
CA LEU A 132 -3.24 -18.72 -3.72
C LEU A 132 -4.48 -19.16 -2.96
N HIS A 133 -5.23 -18.26 -2.32
CA HIS A 133 -6.51 -18.60 -1.68
C HIS A 133 -7.46 -19.28 -2.66
N PHE A 134 -7.67 -18.64 -3.82
CA PHE A 134 -8.61 -19.15 -4.81
C PHE A 134 -8.11 -20.45 -5.46
N ARG A 135 -6.81 -20.56 -5.77
CA ARG A 135 -6.24 -21.80 -6.34
C ARG A 135 -6.35 -22.99 -5.37
N TYR A 136 -6.12 -22.74 -4.08
CA TYR A 136 -6.24 -23.75 -3.03
C TYR A 136 -7.68 -24.26 -2.88
N LEU A 137 -8.63 -23.33 -2.76
CA LEU A 137 -10.06 -23.66 -2.65
C LEU A 137 -10.60 -24.36 -3.90
N ALA A 138 -10.18 -23.92 -5.08
CA ALA A 138 -10.57 -24.54 -6.35
C ALA A 138 -9.88 -25.88 -6.61
N ARG A 139 -8.93 -26.30 -5.76
CA ARG A 139 -8.16 -27.54 -5.89
C ARG A 139 -7.50 -27.71 -7.26
N VAL A 140 -6.91 -26.62 -7.78
CA VAL A 140 -6.30 -26.61 -9.11
C VAL A 140 -4.78 -26.79 -9.02
N GLY A 141 -4.21 -27.52 -9.98
CA GLY A 141 -2.76 -27.68 -10.12
C GLY A 141 -2.15 -28.43 -8.94
N PRO A 142 -1.10 -27.90 -8.27
CA PRO A 142 -0.45 -28.56 -7.12
C PRO A 142 -1.39 -28.82 -5.93
N TYR A 143 -2.56 -28.19 -5.89
CA TYR A 143 -3.52 -28.29 -4.79
C TYR A 143 -4.62 -29.33 -5.01
N ALA A 144 -4.59 -30.06 -6.13
CA ALA A 144 -5.55 -31.13 -6.43
C ALA A 144 -5.25 -32.43 -5.64
N GLY A 145 -4.01 -32.60 -5.18
CA GLY A 145 -3.53 -33.83 -4.53
C GLY A 145 -3.62 -33.83 -3.00
N PRO A 146 -3.27 -34.96 -2.36
CA PRO A 146 -3.32 -35.12 -0.91
C PRO A 146 -2.33 -34.21 -0.16
N ASP A 147 -1.20 -33.86 -0.79
CA ASP A 147 -0.15 -33.01 -0.19
C ASP A 147 -0.37 -31.50 -0.40
N ARG A 148 -1.61 -31.08 -0.72
CA ARG A 148 -1.97 -29.70 -1.04
C ARG A 148 -1.53 -28.68 0.02
N LEU A 149 -1.57 -29.02 1.31
CA LEU A 149 -1.14 -28.13 2.39
C LEU A 149 0.39 -27.90 2.37
N VAL A 150 1.17 -28.93 2.04
CA VAL A 150 2.62 -28.83 1.90
C VAL A 150 2.96 -27.95 0.70
N ALA A 151 2.26 -28.14 -0.43
CA ALA A 151 2.39 -27.28 -1.61
C ALA A 151 2.03 -25.82 -1.28
N LEU A 152 0.95 -25.59 -0.52
CA LEU A 152 0.53 -24.24 -0.10
C LEU A 152 1.61 -23.55 0.74
N ARG A 153 2.17 -24.24 1.73
CA ARG A 153 3.26 -23.71 2.57
C ARG A 153 4.49 -23.35 1.73
N ARG A 154 4.87 -24.22 0.78
CA ARG A 154 5.98 -23.97 -0.15
C ARG A 154 5.73 -22.75 -1.02
N ALA A 155 4.52 -22.62 -1.58
CA ALA A 155 4.12 -21.48 -2.38
C ALA A 155 4.17 -20.17 -1.58
N VAL A 156 3.71 -20.16 -0.33
CA VAL A 156 3.81 -18.99 0.55
C VAL A 156 5.27 -18.61 0.83
N ILE A 157 6.16 -19.58 1.05
CA ILE A 157 7.60 -19.33 1.20
C ILE A 157 8.20 -18.73 -0.08
N ALA A 158 7.82 -19.25 -1.25
CA ALA A 158 8.27 -18.72 -2.54
C ALA A 158 7.85 -17.24 -2.72
N VAL A 159 6.60 -16.91 -2.40
CA VAL A 159 6.11 -15.52 -2.46
C VAL A 159 6.86 -14.61 -1.49
N LYS A 160 7.14 -15.07 -0.26
CA LYS A 160 7.98 -14.31 0.70
C LYS A 160 9.38 -14.03 0.15
N ALA A 161 9.95 -14.99 -0.57
CA ALA A 161 11.23 -14.84 -1.25
C ALA A 161 11.16 -13.99 -2.54
N GLY A 162 9.98 -13.46 -2.92
CA GLY A 162 9.77 -12.68 -4.14
C GLY A 162 9.64 -13.52 -5.42
N LYS A 163 9.63 -14.84 -5.31
CA LYS A 163 9.49 -15.76 -6.45
C LYS A 163 8.03 -15.97 -6.82
N GLU A 164 7.80 -16.53 -7.99
CA GLU A 164 6.48 -17.02 -8.36
C GLU A 164 6.17 -18.31 -7.60
N PRO A 165 4.93 -18.46 -7.10
CA PRO A 165 4.51 -19.71 -6.49
C PRO A 165 4.29 -20.77 -7.58
N GLU A 166 5.14 -21.81 -7.56
CA GLU A 166 4.99 -23.04 -8.35
C GLU A 166 4.03 -24.03 -7.71
#